data_AF-A0A150GGA7-F1
#
_entry.id   AF-A0A150GGA7-F1
#
_cell.length_a   1.000
_cell.length_b   1.000
_cell.length_c   1.000
_cell.angle_alpha   90.00
_cell.angle_beta   90.00
_cell.angle_gamma   90.00
#
_symmetry.space_group_name_H-M   'P 1'
#
loop_
_entity.id
_entity.type
_entity.pdbx_description
1 polymer ?
#
loop_
_entity_poly.entity_id
_entity_poly.type
_entity_poly.pdbx_seq_one_letter_code
_entity_poly.pdbx_strand_id
1 'polypeptide(L)'
;MHGVCEPVAQLHDDDLVVAISTSHSRMVLAQATRAFREGIRTLIMTDREKEVPSLNKVYGKYREVYEYYPGDDDTFFNLPNVRKLLARFDPELPIALSDNLWYSTHHPALEAFRCLPCGFNASAMPPLAPNATTTPGYTPRPACPYCTPAAACPADQPHCSVGGGAHGGAGMLLSVGLMRRLPYDAAETCMLATLHCSGGDCLVSQCLWRAGFGFTDPGDSLLHPNPYAHVLFDGLEMRNALKAPLDALVAGGCGPACRATLRRAVSVHVRGKSYPSFAKAAAAMFGLAESHAAAAAFLDLLEDRESRPSGRGGARAEL
;
A
#
# COMPACT_ATOMS: atom_id res chain seq x y z
N MET A 1 23.81 -20.91 5.79
CA MET A 1 23.71 -19.62 6.48
C MET A 1 22.97 -18.67 5.56
N HIS A 2 21.65 -18.60 5.67
CA HIS A 2 20.84 -17.70 4.85
C HIS A 2 20.77 -16.34 5.57
N GLY A 3 21.15 -15.30 4.83
CA GLY A 3 21.42 -13.97 5.35
C GLY A 3 20.28 -13.41 6.16
N VAL A 4 20.63 -12.88 7.34
CA VAL A 4 19.81 -11.89 8.02
C VAL A 4 19.65 -10.74 7.02
N CYS A 5 18.41 -10.33 6.73
CA CYS A 5 18.18 -9.11 5.97
C CYS A 5 18.83 -7.96 6.75
N GLU A 6 20.02 -7.54 6.35
CA GLU A 6 20.62 -6.34 6.91
C GLU A 6 19.67 -5.18 6.61
N PRO A 7 19.42 -4.29 7.59
CA PRO A 7 18.56 -3.14 7.37
C PRO A 7 19.11 -2.35 6.18
N VAL A 8 18.25 -2.13 5.19
CA VAL A 8 18.63 -1.37 4.00
C VAL A 8 18.96 0.05 4.44
N ALA A 9 19.90 0.68 3.75
CA ALA A 9 20.18 2.11 3.90
C ALA A 9 18.87 2.93 3.84
N GLN A 10 18.87 4.08 4.53
CA GLN A 10 17.72 4.98 4.54
C GLN A 10 17.28 5.29 3.10
N LEU A 11 16.04 4.94 2.75
CA LEU A 11 15.51 5.21 1.41
C LEU A 11 15.32 6.71 1.20
N HIS A 12 15.80 7.19 0.05
CA HIS A 12 15.66 8.55 -0.43
C HIS A 12 14.58 8.66 -1.51
N ASP A 13 14.21 9.89 -1.85
CA ASP A 13 13.19 10.17 -2.86
C ASP A 13 13.59 9.66 -4.25
N ASP A 14 14.89 9.64 -4.54
CA ASP A 14 15.42 9.12 -5.79
C ASP A 14 15.34 7.59 -5.89
N ASP A 15 15.15 6.87 -4.78
CA ASP A 15 14.98 5.41 -4.76
C ASP A 15 13.56 4.99 -5.12
N LEU A 16 12.63 5.94 -5.19
CA LEU A 16 11.23 5.70 -5.46
C LEU A 16 10.82 6.20 -6.86
N VAL A 17 9.88 5.48 -7.45
CA VAL A 17 9.10 5.92 -8.62
C VAL A 17 7.63 5.73 -8.30
N VAL A 18 6.83 6.78 -8.51
CA VAL A 18 5.38 6.72 -8.35
C VAL A 18 4.75 6.64 -9.74
N ALA A 19 3.97 5.60 -10.02
CA ALA A 19 3.22 5.45 -11.27
C ALA A 19 1.73 5.65 -11.00
N ILE A 20 1.11 6.63 -11.64
CA ILE A 20 -0.30 6.98 -11.50
C ILE A 20 -0.95 6.88 -12.86
N SER A 21 -2.02 6.11 -12.96
CA SER A 21 -2.86 6.07 -14.15
C SER A 21 -4.05 7.01 -13.98
N THR A 22 -4.39 7.82 -14.96
CA THR A 22 -5.45 8.83 -14.90
C THR A 22 -6.20 8.88 -16.22
N SER A 23 -7.36 9.54 -16.25
CA SER A 23 -7.96 10.06 -17.47
C SER A 23 -7.77 11.57 -17.54
N HIS A 24 -7.96 12.17 -18.71
CA HIS A 24 -7.95 13.61 -18.91
C HIS A 24 -9.00 14.30 -18.03
N SER A 25 -10.20 13.71 -17.93
CA SER A 25 -11.26 14.22 -17.05
C SER A 25 -10.90 14.18 -15.57
N ARG A 26 -9.97 13.31 -15.17
CA ARG A 26 -9.52 13.12 -13.79
C ARG A 26 -8.14 13.72 -13.50
N MET A 27 -7.47 14.33 -14.48
CA MET A 27 -6.10 14.87 -14.37
C MET A 27 -5.86 15.73 -13.11
N VAL A 28 -6.87 16.46 -12.66
CA VAL A 28 -6.82 17.26 -11.42
C VAL A 28 -6.55 16.42 -10.16
N LEU A 29 -6.99 15.15 -10.12
CA LEU A 29 -6.68 14.21 -9.04
C LEU A 29 -5.20 13.83 -9.06
N ALA A 30 -4.68 13.40 -10.22
CA ALA A 30 -3.25 13.11 -10.40
C ALA A 30 -2.38 14.32 -10.06
N GLN A 31 -2.83 15.55 -10.33
CA GLN A 31 -2.13 16.77 -9.93
C GLN A 31 -2.21 17.04 -8.41
N ALA A 32 -3.36 16.79 -7.77
CA ALA A 32 -3.52 16.97 -6.32
C ALA A 32 -2.60 16.03 -5.52
N THR A 33 -2.21 14.89 -6.10
CA THR A 33 -1.23 13.99 -5.47
C THR A 33 0.16 14.59 -5.28
N ARG A 34 0.50 15.69 -5.97
CA ARG A 34 1.83 16.34 -5.87
C ARG A 34 2.22 16.67 -4.43
N ALA A 35 1.25 17.05 -3.61
CA ALA A 35 1.49 17.41 -2.20
C ALA A 35 2.19 16.29 -1.41
N PHE A 36 1.98 15.01 -1.77
CA PHE A 36 2.58 13.89 -1.06
C PHE A 36 3.75 13.23 -1.77
N ARG A 37 4.07 13.62 -3.02
CA ARG A 37 5.15 13.03 -3.83
C ARG A 37 6.15 14.05 -4.36
N GLU A 38 6.19 15.23 -3.74
CA GLU A 38 7.19 16.25 -4.06
C GLU A 38 8.61 15.65 -3.99
N GLY A 39 9.45 15.97 -4.97
CA GLY A 39 10.82 15.46 -5.06
C GLY A 39 10.96 14.07 -5.69
N ILE A 40 9.88 13.30 -5.84
CA ILE A 40 9.94 11.90 -6.31
C ILE A 40 9.62 11.80 -7.80
N ARG A 41 10.39 10.95 -8.49
CA ARG A 41 10.15 10.64 -9.92
C ARG A 41 8.75 10.07 -10.08
N THR A 42 7.94 10.71 -10.92
CA THR A 42 6.55 10.29 -11.12
C THR A 42 6.27 10.03 -12.60
N LEU A 43 5.67 8.89 -12.91
CA LEU A 43 5.05 8.59 -14.19
C LEU A 43 3.53 8.80 -14.08
N ILE A 44 2.96 9.66 -14.90
CA ILE A 44 1.51 9.91 -14.99
C ILE A 44 1.01 9.44 -16.35
N MET A 45 0.24 8.38 -16.34
CA MET A 45 -0.33 7.78 -17.53
C MET A 45 -1.74 8.35 -17.78
N THR A 46 -2.03 8.87 -18.97
CA THR A 46 -3.31 9.52 -19.32
C THR A 46 -3.99 8.89 -20.53
N ASP A 47 -5.29 9.12 -20.72
CA ASP A 47 -6.07 8.62 -21.87
C ASP A 47 -6.05 9.56 -23.10
N ARG A 48 -5.27 10.64 -23.06
CA ARG A 48 -5.11 11.60 -24.17
C ARG A 48 -3.68 11.66 -24.68
N GLU A 49 -3.32 10.73 -25.56
CA GLU A 49 -2.00 10.65 -26.20
C GLU A 49 -1.53 12.00 -26.79
N LYS A 50 -2.41 12.71 -27.49
CA LYS A 50 -2.09 13.99 -28.14
C LYS A 50 -1.72 15.11 -27.17
N GLU A 51 -2.07 14.99 -25.89
CA GLU A 51 -1.75 15.98 -24.85
C GLU A 51 -0.42 15.69 -24.15
N VAL A 52 0.12 14.47 -24.27
CA VAL A 52 1.34 14.06 -23.57
C VAL A 52 2.52 15.04 -23.81
N PRO A 53 2.82 15.51 -25.04
CA PRO A 53 3.91 16.46 -25.24
C PRO A 53 3.70 17.80 -24.52
N SER A 54 2.46 18.32 -24.48
CA SER A 54 2.17 19.58 -23.81
C SER A 54 2.19 19.43 -22.29
N LEU A 55 1.67 18.31 -21.76
CA LEU A 55 1.74 17.97 -20.34
C LEU A 55 3.19 17.87 -19.87
N ASN A 56 4.05 17.13 -20.59
CA ASN A 56 5.48 17.02 -20.29
C ASN A 56 6.19 18.38 -20.31
N LYS A 57 5.86 19.25 -21.28
CA LYS A 57 6.42 20.60 -21.36
C LYS A 57 6.04 21.48 -20.16
N VAL A 58 4.78 21.40 -19.70
CA VAL A 58 4.26 22.26 -18.62
C VAL A 58 4.64 21.74 -17.24
N TYR A 59 4.56 20.41 -17.05
CA TYR A 59 4.62 19.78 -15.75
C TYR A 59 5.93 19.01 -15.48
N GLY A 60 6.82 18.85 -16.48
CA GLY A 60 8.12 18.19 -16.31
C GLY A 60 8.99 18.81 -15.19
N LYS A 61 8.77 20.09 -14.87
CA LYS A 61 9.42 20.76 -13.74
C LYS A 61 9.11 20.15 -12.35
N TYR A 62 8.07 19.33 -12.24
CA TYR A 62 7.68 18.62 -11.02
C TYR A 62 8.26 17.19 -10.95
N ARG A 63 9.28 16.86 -11.77
CA ARG A 63 9.81 15.50 -11.95
C ARG A 63 8.73 14.49 -12.39
N GLU A 64 7.77 14.99 -13.16
CA GLU A 64 6.68 14.21 -13.76
C GLU A 64 6.98 13.91 -15.22
N VAL A 65 6.80 12.66 -15.61
CA VAL A 65 6.75 12.22 -17.00
C VAL A 65 5.33 11.78 -17.28
N TYR A 66 4.74 12.31 -18.33
CA TYR A 66 3.42 11.94 -18.80
C TYR A 66 3.54 10.93 -19.95
N GLU A 67 2.71 9.91 -19.94
CA GLU A 67 2.60 8.89 -20.98
C GLU A 67 1.13 8.56 -21.26
N TYR A 68 0.84 7.83 -22.34
CA TYR A 68 -0.51 7.39 -22.64
C TYR A 68 -0.80 6.02 -22.01
N TYR A 69 -1.70 5.97 -21.01
CA TYR A 69 -2.35 4.75 -20.49
C TYR A 69 -3.48 5.10 -19.49
N PRO A 70 -4.73 4.65 -19.66
CA PRO A 70 -5.84 5.00 -18.77
C PRO A 70 -5.83 4.22 -17.44
N GLY A 71 -6.24 4.84 -16.32
CA GLY A 71 -6.52 4.10 -15.06
C GLY A 71 -6.91 4.96 -13.84
N ASP A 72 -6.60 4.48 -12.63
CA ASP A 72 -6.99 5.06 -11.34
C ASP A 72 -5.95 5.99 -10.68
N ASP A 73 -6.41 7.16 -10.25
CA ASP A 73 -5.63 8.28 -9.69
C ASP A 73 -6.16 8.78 -8.34
N ASP A 74 -7.08 8.03 -7.72
CA ASP A 74 -7.79 8.37 -6.49
C ASP A 74 -7.29 7.57 -5.28
N THR A 75 -6.00 7.19 -5.31
CA THR A 75 -5.30 6.51 -4.23
C THR A 75 -4.28 7.46 -3.61
N PHE A 76 -4.38 7.66 -2.30
CA PHE A 76 -3.38 8.38 -1.52
C PHE A 76 -2.34 7.39 -1.00
N PHE A 77 -1.04 7.69 -1.16
CA PHE A 77 0.05 6.95 -0.53
C PHE A 77 0.73 7.80 0.54
N ASN A 78 0.82 7.28 1.76
CA ASN A 78 1.58 7.91 2.84
C ASN A 78 3.08 7.55 2.67
N LEU A 79 3.80 8.38 1.91
CA LEU A 79 5.20 8.08 1.55
C LEU A 79 6.16 7.93 2.73
N PRO A 80 6.05 8.68 3.84
CA PRO A 80 6.79 8.37 5.05
C PRO A 80 6.60 6.91 5.51
N ASN A 81 5.36 6.41 5.50
CA ASN A 81 5.08 5.03 5.89
C ASN A 81 5.49 4.01 4.82
N VAL A 82 5.42 4.35 3.52
CA VAL A 82 6.00 3.55 2.44
C VAL A 82 7.50 3.33 2.68
N ARG A 83 8.28 4.38 2.96
CA ARG A 83 9.72 4.25 3.22
C ARG A 83 10.00 3.38 4.45
N LYS A 84 9.26 3.56 5.55
CA LYS A 84 9.35 2.72 6.76
C LYS A 84 9.01 1.25 6.51
N LEU A 85 8.06 0.98 5.61
CA LEU A 85 7.75 -0.38 5.19
C LEU A 85 8.90 -0.95 4.35
N LEU A 86 9.31 -0.24 3.30
CA LEU A 86 10.29 -0.70 2.32
C LEU A 86 11.71 -0.85 2.89
N ALA A 87 12.07 -0.12 3.95
CA ALA A 87 13.37 -0.27 4.64
C ALA A 87 13.65 -1.69 5.18
N ARG A 88 12.62 -2.54 5.24
CA ARG A 88 12.70 -3.94 5.70
C ARG A 88 12.90 -4.94 4.57
N PHE A 89 12.95 -4.50 3.31
CA PHE A 89 13.01 -5.37 2.14
C PHE A 89 14.21 -5.01 1.28
N ASP A 90 14.92 -6.03 0.79
CA ASP A 90 15.94 -5.85 -0.24
C ASP A 90 15.27 -5.49 -1.59
N PRO A 91 15.53 -4.30 -2.15
CA PRO A 91 14.90 -3.85 -3.39
C PRO A 91 15.35 -4.66 -4.62
N GLU A 92 16.44 -5.43 -4.53
CA GLU A 92 16.94 -6.28 -5.62
C GLU A 92 16.25 -7.66 -5.69
N LEU A 93 15.47 -8.00 -4.67
CA LEU A 93 14.59 -9.17 -4.71
C LEU A 93 13.32 -8.87 -5.51
N PRO A 94 12.72 -9.85 -6.22
CA PRO A 94 11.54 -9.64 -7.04
C PRO A 94 10.26 -9.68 -6.20
N ILE A 95 10.04 -8.60 -5.46
CA ILE A 95 8.95 -8.45 -4.51
C ILE A 95 7.81 -7.62 -5.15
N ALA A 96 6.58 -8.14 -5.02
CA ALA A 96 5.32 -7.41 -5.15
C ALA A 96 4.62 -7.38 -3.78
N LEU A 97 4.35 -6.20 -3.22
CA LEU A 97 3.78 -6.02 -1.87
C LEU A 97 2.34 -5.52 -1.93
N SER A 98 1.45 -6.20 -1.21
CA SER A 98 0.12 -5.74 -0.80
C SER A 98 -0.48 -6.74 0.21
N ASP A 99 -1.24 -6.26 1.19
CA ASP A 99 -2.11 -7.08 2.05
C ASP A 99 -3.61 -6.95 1.72
N ASN A 100 -3.96 -6.10 0.75
CA ASN A 100 -5.32 -5.96 0.24
C ASN A 100 -5.48 -6.73 -1.05
N LEU A 101 -5.57 -8.04 -0.92
CA LEU A 101 -5.73 -8.97 -2.03
C LEU A 101 -7.21 -9.37 -2.17
N TRP A 102 -7.63 -9.55 -3.42
CA TRP A 102 -8.89 -10.19 -3.77
C TRP A 102 -8.80 -11.71 -3.65
N TYR A 103 -9.86 -12.30 -3.14
CA TYR A 103 -10.12 -13.73 -3.25
C TYR A 103 -11.61 -13.93 -3.52
N SER A 104 -11.94 -14.56 -4.65
CA SER A 104 -13.33 -14.64 -5.11
C SER A 104 -13.94 -13.24 -5.29
N THR A 105 -14.94 -12.86 -4.49
CA THR A 105 -15.71 -11.61 -4.67
C THR A 105 -15.47 -10.57 -3.59
N HIS A 106 -14.52 -10.78 -2.67
CA HIS A 106 -14.24 -9.86 -1.57
C HIS A 106 -12.77 -9.47 -1.45
N HIS A 107 -12.56 -8.31 -0.83
CA HIS A 107 -11.27 -7.77 -0.45
C HIS A 107 -11.46 -6.81 0.76
N PRO A 108 -10.43 -6.61 1.60
CA PRO A 108 -9.22 -7.42 1.68
C PRO A 108 -9.63 -8.85 2.09
N ALA A 109 -9.14 -9.85 1.37
CA ALA A 109 -9.26 -11.24 1.77
C ALA A 109 -7.93 -11.60 2.43
N LEU A 110 -7.93 -12.17 3.64
CA LEU A 110 -6.71 -12.60 4.34
C LEU A 110 -6.28 -14.02 3.93
N GLU A 111 -7.20 -14.75 3.31
CA GLU A 111 -7.04 -16.11 2.81
C GLU A 111 -6.53 -16.19 1.37
N ALA A 112 -6.47 -15.07 0.63
CA ALA A 112 -5.86 -15.05 -0.69
C ALA A 112 -4.40 -15.55 -0.61
N PHE A 113 -3.96 -16.29 -1.63
CA PHE A 113 -2.63 -16.89 -1.64
C PHE A 113 -1.53 -15.82 -1.73
N ARG A 114 -0.64 -15.85 -0.75
CA ARG A 114 0.48 -14.91 -0.59
C ARG A 114 1.59 -15.55 0.24
N CYS A 115 2.74 -14.90 0.30
CA CYS A 115 3.78 -15.27 1.26
C CYS A 115 3.94 -14.19 2.33
N LEU A 116 4.57 -14.56 3.44
CA LEU A 116 5.12 -13.61 4.41
C LEU A 116 6.57 -13.25 4.02
N PRO A 117 7.11 -12.13 4.52
CA PRO A 117 8.48 -11.73 4.26
C PRO A 117 9.47 -12.80 4.75
N CYS A 118 10.63 -12.90 4.10
CA CYS A 118 11.69 -13.77 4.58
C CYS A 118 12.08 -13.39 6.02
N GLY A 119 12.26 -14.38 6.89
CA GLY A 119 12.56 -14.16 8.31
C GLY A 119 11.38 -13.72 9.19
N PHE A 120 10.16 -13.61 8.64
CA PHE A 120 8.98 -13.30 9.45
C PHE A 120 8.74 -14.36 10.54
N ASN A 121 8.55 -13.92 11.79
CA ASN A 121 8.31 -14.81 12.92
C ASN A 121 6.84 -15.27 12.95
N ALA A 122 6.56 -16.35 12.24
CA ALA A 122 5.22 -16.94 12.20
C ALA A 122 4.69 -17.36 13.58
N SER A 123 5.57 -17.66 14.55
CA SER A 123 5.19 -18.01 15.92
C SER A 123 4.66 -16.82 16.73
N ALA A 124 4.84 -15.59 16.25
CA ALA A 124 4.28 -14.39 16.88
C ALA A 124 2.84 -14.09 16.42
N MET A 125 2.31 -14.85 15.44
CA MET A 125 0.93 -14.65 14.99
C MET A 125 -0.04 -15.13 16.09
N PRO A 126 -1.03 -14.31 16.47
CA PRO A 126 -2.11 -14.79 17.32
C PRO A 126 -2.89 -15.89 16.59
N PRO A 127 -3.58 -16.78 17.32
CA PRO A 127 -4.57 -17.66 16.72
C PRO A 127 -5.56 -16.81 15.92
N LEU A 128 -5.76 -17.14 14.63
CA LEU A 128 -6.75 -16.46 13.82
C LEU A 128 -8.11 -16.56 14.51
N ALA A 129 -8.82 -15.44 14.61
CA ALA A 129 -10.14 -15.42 15.21
C ALA A 129 -11.04 -16.44 14.48
N PRO A 130 -11.87 -17.23 15.20
CA PRO A 130 -12.71 -18.27 14.59
C PRO A 130 -13.69 -17.75 13.52
N ASN A 131 -13.96 -16.44 13.50
CA ASN A 131 -14.80 -15.76 12.51
C ASN A 131 -14.02 -15.18 11.32
N ALA A 132 -12.69 -15.24 11.32
CA ALA A 132 -11.92 -15.08 10.10
C ALA A 132 -12.12 -16.39 9.30
N THR A 133 -13.26 -16.47 8.61
CA THR A 133 -13.60 -17.54 7.66
C THR A 133 -12.61 -17.49 6.51
N THR A 134 -11.39 -17.93 6.76
CA THR A 134 -10.45 -18.26 5.71
C THR A 134 -10.99 -19.48 4.99
N THR A 135 -10.50 -19.73 3.78
CA THR A 135 -10.43 -21.11 3.28
C THR A 135 -9.91 -21.98 4.44
N PRO A 136 -10.62 -23.05 4.86
CA PRO A 136 -10.26 -23.75 6.08
C PRO A 136 -8.79 -24.16 6.07
N GLY A 137 -7.99 -23.58 6.97
CA GLY A 137 -6.60 -24.00 7.19
C GLY A 137 -5.51 -23.35 6.32
N TYR A 138 -5.77 -22.28 5.58
CA TYR A 138 -4.67 -21.55 4.92
C TYR A 138 -4.06 -20.48 5.84
N THR A 139 -2.74 -20.57 6.06
CA THR A 139 -1.94 -19.54 6.72
C THR A 139 -0.73 -19.25 5.83
N PRO A 140 -0.49 -18.00 5.43
CA PRO A 140 0.66 -17.67 4.61
C PRO A 140 1.95 -18.00 5.36
N ARG A 141 2.99 -18.38 4.62
CA ARG A 141 4.28 -18.81 5.17
C ARG A 141 5.37 -17.85 4.74
N PRO A 142 6.43 -17.65 5.55
CA PRO A 142 7.62 -16.96 5.09
C PRO A 142 8.18 -17.67 3.85
N ALA A 143 8.54 -16.90 2.82
CA ALA A 143 9.16 -17.42 1.61
C ALA A 143 10.51 -16.72 1.38
N CYS A 144 11.56 -17.50 1.17
CA CYS A 144 12.91 -17.01 0.93
C CYS A 144 13.46 -17.58 -0.39
N PRO A 145 14.19 -16.78 -1.20
CA PRO A 145 14.47 -15.36 -0.97
C PRO A 145 13.27 -14.44 -1.24
N TYR A 146 12.26 -14.89 -1.98
CA TYR A 146 11.04 -14.12 -2.28
C TYR A 146 9.84 -15.04 -2.48
N CYS A 147 8.65 -14.46 -2.63
CA CYS A 147 7.42 -15.20 -2.83
C CYS A 147 7.27 -15.74 -4.25
N THR A 148 7.01 -17.04 -4.37
CA THR A 148 6.64 -17.71 -5.62
C THR A 148 5.24 -18.31 -5.51
N PRO A 149 4.54 -18.57 -6.62
CA PRO A 149 3.26 -19.30 -6.60
C PRO A 149 3.34 -20.61 -5.80
N ALA A 150 4.39 -21.42 -6.01
CA ALA A 150 4.57 -22.68 -5.29
C ALA A 150 4.70 -22.50 -3.77
N ALA A 151 5.35 -21.41 -3.31
CA ALA A 151 5.47 -21.11 -1.89
C ALA A 151 4.16 -20.55 -1.30
N ALA A 152 3.48 -19.70 -2.07
CA ALA A 152 2.21 -19.08 -1.69
C ALA A 152 1.07 -20.10 -1.63
N CYS A 153 1.06 -21.09 -2.51
CA CYS A 153 -0.01 -22.07 -2.57
C CYS A 153 -0.05 -23.03 -1.36
N PRO A 154 -1.25 -23.51 -0.98
CA PRO A 154 -1.41 -24.64 -0.08
C PRO A 154 -0.66 -25.89 -0.59
N ALA A 155 -0.20 -26.75 0.33
CA ALA A 155 0.57 -27.93 -0.03
C ALA A 155 -0.24 -28.95 -0.86
N ASP A 156 -1.56 -29.00 -0.67
CA ASP A 156 -2.51 -29.82 -1.43
C ASP A 156 -2.94 -29.18 -2.76
N GLN A 157 -2.57 -27.93 -3.03
CA GLN A 157 -2.93 -27.18 -4.24
C GLN A 157 -1.73 -26.45 -4.84
N PRO A 158 -0.67 -27.16 -5.28
CA PRO A 158 0.58 -26.54 -5.76
C PRO A 158 0.42 -25.65 -6.99
N HIS A 159 -0.73 -25.71 -7.66
CA HIS A 159 -1.09 -24.90 -8.84
C HIS A 159 -2.32 -24.03 -8.57
N CYS A 160 -2.38 -23.42 -7.39
CA CYS A 160 -3.44 -22.50 -7.04
C CYS A 160 -3.44 -21.24 -7.95
N SER A 161 -4.61 -20.63 -8.13
CA SER A 161 -4.80 -19.43 -8.94
C SER A 161 -4.89 -18.17 -8.06
N VAL A 162 -4.38 -17.05 -8.56
CA VAL A 162 -4.62 -15.76 -7.91
C VAL A 162 -6.08 -15.38 -8.16
N GLY A 163 -6.91 -15.39 -7.10
CA GLY A 163 -8.38 -15.23 -7.19
C GLY A 163 -8.87 -13.83 -7.58
N GLY A 164 -7.97 -12.93 -8.02
CA GLY A 164 -8.26 -11.55 -8.39
C GLY A 164 -7.03 -10.65 -8.26
N GLY A 165 -6.10 -10.99 -7.35
CA GLY A 165 -4.82 -10.28 -7.20
C GLY A 165 -4.87 -9.11 -6.21
N ALA A 166 -3.92 -8.19 -6.28
CA ALA A 166 -3.95 -6.99 -5.45
C ALA A 166 -5.12 -6.06 -5.83
N HIS A 167 -5.72 -5.40 -4.84
CA HIS A 167 -6.77 -4.41 -5.10
C HIS A 167 -6.16 -3.13 -5.72
N GLY A 168 -6.49 -2.85 -6.99
CA GLY A 168 -5.95 -1.70 -7.72
C GLY A 168 -6.18 -0.36 -7.04
N GLY A 169 -7.35 -0.16 -6.41
CA GLY A 169 -7.68 1.07 -5.66
C GLY A 169 -6.93 1.22 -4.33
N ALA A 170 -6.40 0.12 -3.78
CA ALA A 170 -5.48 0.19 -2.65
C ALA A 170 -4.03 0.44 -3.12
N GLY A 171 -3.73 0.16 -4.38
CA GLY A 171 -2.38 0.21 -4.93
C GLY A 171 -1.52 -0.98 -4.53
N MET A 172 -0.30 -1.01 -5.08
CA MET A 172 0.70 -2.06 -4.85
C MET A 172 2.10 -1.46 -4.94
N LEU A 173 3.08 -2.06 -4.27
CA LEU A 173 4.49 -1.69 -4.40
C LEU A 173 5.25 -2.78 -5.13
N LEU A 174 6.00 -2.40 -6.17
CA LEU A 174 6.80 -3.31 -6.99
C LEU A 174 8.28 -2.91 -6.86
N SER A 175 9.12 -3.87 -6.51
CA SER A 175 10.56 -3.69 -6.38
C SER A 175 11.26 -3.55 -7.74
N VAL A 176 12.41 -2.87 -7.78
CA VAL A 176 13.24 -2.79 -9.00
C VAL A 176 13.75 -4.18 -9.41
N GLY A 177 14.06 -5.04 -8.45
CA GLY A 177 14.44 -6.43 -8.69
C GLY A 177 13.35 -7.26 -9.38
N LEU A 178 12.07 -6.92 -9.16
CA LEU A 178 10.95 -7.53 -9.89
C LEU A 178 10.88 -6.99 -11.32
N MET A 179 10.93 -5.67 -11.47
CA MET A 179 10.86 -5.02 -12.78
C MET A 179 11.99 -5.46 -13.73
N ARG A 180 13.19 -5.75 -13.20
CA ARG A 180 14.31 -6.30 -13.99
C ARG A 180 14.12 -7.77 -14.39
N ARG A 181 13.40 -8.55 -13.59
CA ARG A 181 13.16 -9.99 -13.84
C ARG A 181 11.91 -10.26 -14.65
N LEU A 182 11.03 -9.29 -14.81
CA LEU A 182 9.87 -9.34 -15.68
C LEU A 182 10.09 -8.40 -16.88
N PRO A 183 10.67 -8.89 -18.00
CA PRO A 183 10.87 -8.08 -19.19
C PRO A 183 9.55 -7.47 -19.68
N TYR A 184 9.62 -6.26 -20.22
CA TYR A 184 8.47 -5.54 -20.75
C TYR A 184 7.68 -6.39 -21.75
N ASP A 185 8.35 -6.93 -22.78
CA ASP A 185 7.71 -7.75 -23.82
C ASP A 185 6.99 -8.97 -23.24
N ALA A 186 7.54 -9.59 -22.19
CA ALA A 186 6.94 -10.74 -21.52
C ALA A 186 5.69 -10.34 -20.71
N ALA A 187 5.76 -9.20 -20.00
CA ALA A 187 4.62 -8.64 -19.30
C ALA A 187 3.50 -8.26 -20.29
N GLU A 188 3.83 -7.53 -21.35
CA GLU A 188 2.88 -7.10 -22.38
C GLU A 188 2.22 -8.32 -23.06
N THR A 189 3.03 -9.29 -23.51
CA THR A 189 2.51 -10.53 -24.12
C THR A 189 1.54 -11.24 -23.19
N CYS A 190 1.88 -11.34 -21.89
CA CYS A 190 0.99 -11.94 -20.92
C CYS A 190 -0.31 -11.13 -20.73
N MET A 191 -0.22 -9.80 -20.62
CA MET A 191 -1.38 -8.94 -20.41
C MET A 191 -2.34 -9.01 -21.60
N LEU A 192 -1.82 -8.97 -22.82
CA LEU A 192 -2.61 -9.11 -24.06
C LEU A 192 -3.25 -10.50 -24.19
N ALA A 193 -2.60 -11.55 -23.67
CA ALA A 193 -3.12 -12.91 -23.67
C ALA A 193 -4.05 -13.23 -22.48
N THR A 194 -4.17 -12.33 -21.50
CA THR A 194 -4.99 -12.57 -20.30
C THR A 194 -6.41 -12.05 -20.52
N LEU A 195 -7.34 -12.98 -20.63
CA LEU A 195 -8.77 -12.70 -20.75
C LEU A 195 -9.45 -12.71 -19.37
N HIS A 196 -10.67 -12.17 -19.30
CA HIS A 196 -11.54 -12.21 -18.10
C HIS A 196 -10.99 -11.46 -16.87
N CYS A 197 -10.12 -10.48 -17.06
CA CYS A 197 -9.78 -9.51 -16.03
C CYS A 197 -10.64 -8.25 -16.15
N SER A 198 -11.22 -7.80 -15.03
CA SER A 198 -12.05 -6.58 -14.98
C SER A 198 -11.24 -5.28 -14.87
N GLY A 199 -9.91 -5.36 -14.68
CA GLY A 199 -9.03 -4.21 -14.46
C GLY A 199 -7.56 -4.53 -14.62
N GLY A 200 -6.73 -3.48 -14.65
CA GLY A 200 -5.27 -3.59 -14.79
C GLY A 200 -4.60 -4.26 -13.59
N ASP A 201 -5.19 -4.16 -12.41
CA ASP A 201 -4.75 -4.84 -11.19
C ASP A 201 -4.85 -6.37 -11.30
N CYS A 202 -5.96 -6.87 -11.86
CA CYS A 202 -6.11 -8.28 -12.21
C CYS A 202 -5.08 -8.71 -13.26
N LEU A 203 -4.87 -7.92 -14.33
CA LEU A 203 -3.89 -8.23 -15.38
C LEU A 203 -2.47 -8.33 -14.82
N VAL A 204 -2.02 -7.31 -14.08
CA VAL A 204 -0.70 -7.29 -13.44
C VAL A 204 -0.56 -8.51 -12.51
N SER A 205 -1.56 -8.77 -11.67
CA SER A 205 -1.50 -9.86 -10.71
C SER A 205 -1.43 -11.24 -11.36
N GLN A 206 -2.23 -11.49 -12.40
CA GLN A 206 -2.19 -12.73 -13.17
C GLN A 206 -0.84 -12.91 -13.87
N CYS A 207 -0.28 -11.83 -14.43
CA CYS A 207 0.98 -11.90 -15.15
C CYS A 207 2.20 -12.07 -14.24
N LEU A 208 2.20 -11.42 -13.07
CA LEU A 208 3.18 -11.70 -12.02
C LEU A 208 3.13 -13.17 -11.62
N TRP A 209 1.94 -13.70 -11.37
CA TRP A 209 1.74 -15.09 -10.98
C TRP A 209 2.25 -16.07 -12.04
N ARG A 210 1.89 -15.86 -13.31
CA ARG A 210 2.35 -16.67 -14.45
C ARG A 210 3.86 -16.59 -14.66
N ALA A 211 4.46 -15.45 -14.36
CA ALA A 211 5.91 -15.26 -14.42
C ALA A 211 6.66 -15.86 -13.22
N GLY A 212 5.94 -16.47 -12.26
CA GLY A 212 6.54 -17.12 -11.10
C GLY A 212 6.74 -16.22 -9.89
N PHE A 213 6.08 -15.06 -9.84
CA PHE A 213 6.14 -14.11 -8.73
C PHE A 213 4.80 -14.04 -7.99
N GLY A 214 4.82 -14.34 -6.69
CA GLY A 214 3.66 -14.21 -5.81
C GLY A 214 3.65 -12.88 -5.05
N PHE A 215 2.48 -12.48 -4.54
CA PHE A 215 2.39 -11.33 -3.65
C PHE A 215 2.97 -11.66 -2.27
N THR A 216 3.69 -10.71 -1.71
CA THR A 216 4.21 -10.74 -0.35
C THR A 216 3.35 -9.83 0.53
N ASP A 217 2.77 -10.39 1.57
CA ASP A 217 2.10 -9.65 2.63
C ASP A 217 3.16 -8.95 3.49
N PRO A 218 3.00 -7.67 3.86
CA PRO A 218 3.87 -7.02 4.86
C PRO A 218 3.91 -7.74 6.21
N GLY A 219 2.88 -8.52 6.54
CA GLY A 219 2.75 -9.31 7.76
C GLY A 219 2.27 -8.54 8.99
N ASP A 220 2.21 -7.20 8.92
CA ASP A 220 1.83 -6.35 10.05
C ASP A 220 0.40 -6.64 10.55
N SER A 221 -0.56 -6.75 9.62
CA SER A 221 -1.96 -7.04 9.92
C SER A 221 -2.13 -8.37 10.68
N LEU A 222 -1.34 -9.38 10.31
CA LEU A 222 -1.40 -10.74 10.85
C LEU A 222 -0.82 -10.86 12.26
N LEU A 223 -0.17 -9.82 12.79
CA LEU A 223 0.31 -9.79 14.19
C LEU A 223 -0.77 -9.30 15.17
N HIS A 224 -1.98 -9.04 14.70
CA HIS A 224 -3.07 -8.48 15.50
C HIS A 224 -4.26 -9.44 15.62
N PRO A 225 -4.98 -9.44 16.77
CA PRO A 225 -6.18 -10.27 16.94
C PRO A 225 -7.30 -9.97 15.94
N ASN A 226 -7.40 -8.71 15.48
CA ASN A 226 -8.28 -8.30 14.40
C ASN A 226 -7.45 -7.84 13.19
N PRO A 227 -6.99 -8.73 12.31
CA PRO A 227 -6.13 -8.37 11.18
C PRO A 227 -6.77 -7.39 10.20
N TYR A 228 -8.09 -7.43 10.01
CA TYR A 228 -8.81 -6.53 9.08
C TYR A 228 -8.71 -5.05 9.49
N ALA A 229 -8.59 -4.75 10.78
CA ALA A 229 -8.35 -3.40 11.31
C ALA A 229 -6.93 -2.86 11.04
N HIS A 230 -6.01 -3.72 10.62
CA HIS A 230 -4.59 -3.43 10.52
C HIS A 230 -4.00 -3.68 9.13
N VAL A 231 -4.85 -3.88 8.12
CA VAL A 231 -4.46 -3.88 6.71
C VAL A 231 -3.81 -2.53 6.37
N LEU A 232 -2.60 -2.57 5.81
CA LEU A 232 -1.79 -1.40 5.50
C LEU A 232 -2.25 -0.71 4.22
N PHE A 233 -2.74 -1.46 3.24
CA PHE A 233 -3.20 -0.95 1.96
C PHE A 233 -4.74 -0.79 1.95
N ASP A 234 -5.27 0.42 2.03
CA ASP A 234 -6.72 0.72 2.12
C ASP A 234 -7.46 -0.11 3.19
N GLY A 235 -7.02 -0.02 4.45
CA GLY A 235 -7.65 -0.72 5.58
C GLY A 235 -9.12 -0.33 5.79
N LEU A 236 -10.05 -1.17 5.33
CA LEU A 236 -11.49 -0.87 5.26
C LEU A 236 -12.11 -0.52 6.62
N GLU A 237 -11.76 -1.27 7.68
CA GLU A 237 -12.33 -1.06 9.01
C GLU A 237 -11.89 0.26 9.63
N MET A 238 -10.69 0.73 9.28
CA MET A 238 -10.14 2.00 9.76
C MET A 238 -10.34 3.15 8.77
N ARG A 239 -11.11 2.93 7.68
CA ARG A 239 -11.27 3.89 6.59
C ARG A 239 -11.75 5.26 7.07
N ASN A 240 -12.64 5.33 8.07
CA ASN A 240 -13.11 6.61 8.59
C ASN A 240 -11.97 7.40 9.26
N ALA A 241 -11.19 6.75 10.11
CA ALA A 241 -10.01 7.37 10.72
C ALA A 241 -8.96 7.69 9.64
N LEU A 242 -8.77 6.82 8.66
CA LEU A 242 -7.83 7.05 7.57
C LEU A 242 -8.25 8.20 6.65
N LYS A 243 -9.54 8.50 6.51
CA LYS A 243 -10.04 9.63 5.69
C LYS A 243 -10.02 10.97 6.42
N ALA A 244 -9.97 10.97 7.75
CA ALA A 244 -9.91 12.17 8.59
C ALA A 244 -9.03 11.92 9.84
N PRO A 245 -7.72 11.65 9.65
CA PRO A 245 -6.85 11.15 10.72
C PRO A 245 -6.63 12.16 11.84
N LEU A 246 -6.49 13.45 11.51
CA LEU A 246 -6.33 14.50 12.51
C LEU A 246 -7.59 14.65 13.36
N ASP A 247 -8.77 14.64 12.74
CA ASP A 247 -10.05 14.75 13.46
C ASP A 247 -10.24 13.57 14.41
N ALA A 248 -9.92 12.36 13.96
CA ALA A 248 -9.99 11.16 14.79
C ALA A 248 -9.09 11.27 16.05
N LEU A 249 -7.91 11.87 15.91
CA LEU A 249 -6.96 12.10 17.01
C LEU A 249 -7.45 13.20 17.96
N VAL A 250 -7.82 14.37 17.44
CA VAL A 250 -8.19 15.55 18.21
C VAL A 250 -9.52 15.35 18.95
N ALA A 251 -10.48 14.65 18.34
CA ALA A 251 -11.75 14.32 18.99
C ALA A 251 -11.62 13.28 20.11
N GLY A 252 -10.43 12.71 20.33
CA GLY A 252 -10.18 11.69 21.35
C GLY A 252 -10.72 10.30 21.01
N GLY A 253 -11.36 10.12 19.84
CA GLY A 253 -11.91 8.85 19.38
C GLY A 253 -10.86 7.84 18.90
N CYS A 254 -9.63 8.27 18.64
CA CYS A 254 -8.56 7.42 18.15
C CYS A 254 -7.78 6.76 19.31
N GLY A 255 -8.24 5.56 19.71
CA GLY A 255 -7.56 4.69 20.66
C GLY A 255 -6.27 4.06 20.11
N PRO A 256 -5.58 3.19 20.89
CA PRO A 256 -4.28 2.64 20.52
C PRO A 256 -4.22 1.95 19.16
N ALA A 257 -5.24 1.14 18.82
CA ALA A 257 -5.32 0.46 17.53
C ALA A 257 -5.41 1.46 16.36
N CYS A 258 -6.28 2.47 16.48
CA CYS A 258 -6.40 3.54 15.49
C CYS A 258 -5.07 4.27 15.29
N ARG A 259 -4.40 4.67 16.38
CA ARG A 259 -3.09 5.36 16.30
C ARG A 259 -2.02 4.50 15.64
N ALA A 260 -1.98 3.21 15.99
CA ALA A 260 -1.04 2.27 15.39
C ALA A 260 -1.32 2.07 13.89
N THR A 261 -2.60 2.09 13.46
CA THR A 261 -2.96 2.07 12.04
C THR A 261 -2.57 3.37 11.34
N LEU A 262 -2.81 4.55 11.92
CA LEU A 262 -2.37 5.83 11.33
C LEU A 262 -0.84 5.90 11.14
N ARG A 263 -0.06 5.33 12.07
CA ARG A 263 1.40 5.26 11.99
C ARG A 263 1.92 4.30 10.91
N ARG A 264 1.11 3.37 10.42
CA ARG A 264 1.56 2.27 9.55
C ARG A 264 0.85 2.20 8.21
N ALA A 265 -0.33 2.81 8.08
CA ALA A 265 -1.09 2.83 6.85
C ALA A 265 -0.24 3.32 5.67
N VAL A 266 -0.22 2.54 4.62
CA VAL A 266 0.58 2.76 3.41
C VAL A 266 -0.23 3.53 2.38
N SER A 267 -1.50 3.15 2.20
CA SER A 267 -2.37 3.79 1.22
C SER A 267 -3.82 3.84 1.67
N VAL A 268 -4.59 4.73 1.04
CA VAL A 268 -6.03 4.90 1.27
C VAL A 268 -6.72 5.11 -0.07
N HIS A 269 -7.76 4.31 -0.36
CA HIS A 269 -8.57 4.51 -1.55
C HIS A 269 -9.63 5.59 -1.29
N VAL A 270 -9.50 6.73 -1.98
CA VAL A 270 -10.39 7.87 -1.76
C VAL A 270 -11.75 7.64 -2.43
N ARG A 271 -11.80 6.80 -3.47
CA ARG A 271 -12.99 6.58 -4.32
C ARG A 271 -13.46 7.89 -4.94
N GLY A 272 -12.62 8.49 -5.78
CA GLY A 272 -12.85 9.78 -6.43
C GLY A 272 -14.19 9.83 -7.18
N LYS A 273 -14.65 8.70 -7.73
CA LYS A 273 -15.97 8.58 -8.38
C LYS A 273 -17.17 8.76 -7.43
N SER A 274 -16.97 8.64 -6.12
CA SER A 274 -18.01 8.88 -5.11
C SER A 274 -18.23 10.36 -4.79
N TYR A 275 -17.41 11.27 -5.33
CA TYR A 275 -17.57 12.71 -5.14
C TYR A 275 -18.43 13.33 -6.26
N PRO A 276 -19.12 14.46 -6.00
CA PRO A 276 -19.94 15.13 -7.02
C PRO A 276 -19.13 15.66 -8.23
N SER A 277 -17.82 15.81 -8.08
CA SER A 277 -16.91 16.16 -9.18
C SER A 277 -15.47 15.75 -8.85
N PHE A 278 -14.64 15.58 -9.88
CA PHE A 278 -13.22 15.28 -9.69
C PHE A 278 -12.46 16.43 -9.03
N ALA A 279 -12.89 17.68 -9.19
CA ALA A 279 -12.33 18.81 -8.44
C ALA A 279 -12.58 18.68 -6.93
N LYS A 280 -13.77 18.20 -6.51
CA LYS A 280 -14.06 17.92 -5.09
C LYS A 280 -13.29 16.73 -4.56
N ALA A 281 -13.15 15.67 -5.36
CA ALA A 281 -12.28 14.55 -5.00
C ALA A 281 -10.81 14.99 -4.87
N ALA A 282 -10.32 15.88 -5.75
CA ALA A 282 -8.96 16.42 -5.68
C ALA A 282 -8.74 17.24 -4.41
N ALA A 283 -9.69 18.11 -4.06
CA ALA A 283 -9.65 18.85 -2.81
C ALA A 283 -9.65 17.91 -1.59
N ALA A 284 -10.44 16.83 -1.64
CA ALA A 284 -10.46 15.82 -0.58
C ALA A 284 -9.13 15.04 -0.49
N MET A 285 -8.50 14.69 -1.62
CA MET A 285 -7.19 14.03 -1.65
C MET A 285 -6.09 14.94 -1.08
N PHE A 286 -6.11 16.22 -1.44
CA PHE A 286 -5.19 17.20 -0.88
C PHE A 286 -5.38 17.34 0.64
N GLY A 287 -6.62 17.57 1.08
CA GLY A 287 -6.93 17.67 2.52
C GLY A 287 -6.59 16.39 3.29
N LEU A 288 -6.76 15.22 2.66
CA LEU A 288 -6.35 13.94 3.22
C LEU A 288 -4.83 13.88 3.45
N ALA A 289 -4.04 14.27 2.44
CA ALA A 289 -2.58 14.27 2.54
C ALA A 289 -2.10 15.20 3.68
N GLU A 290 -2.61 16.43 3.71
CA GLU A 290 -2.31 17.40 4.77
C GLU A 290 -2.73 16.88 6.15
N SER A 291 -3.91 16.27 6.26
CA SER A 291 -4.41 15.72 7.51
C SER A 291 -3.55 14.55 8.00
N HIS A 292 -3.05 13.69 7.11
CA HIS A 292 -2.11 12.61 7.47
C HIS A 292 -0.77 13.16 7.97
N ALA A 293 -0.23 14.18 7.30
CA ALA A 293 1.00 14.84 7.74
C ALA A 293 0.83 15.47 9.13
N ALA A 294 -0.27 16.20 9.36
CA ALA A 294 -0.59 16.78 10.66
C ALA A 294 -0.83 15.71 11.74
N ALA A 295 -1.54 14.63 11.41
CA ALA A 295 -1.78 13.52 12.32
C ALA A 295 -0.48 12.83 12.76
N ALA A 296 0.46 12.64 11.83
CA ALA A 296 1.78 12.09 12.15
C ALA A 296 2.55 13.00 13.12
N ALA A 297 2.62 14.30 12.82
CA ALA A 297 3.26 15.28 13.71
C ALA A 297 2.59 15.33 15.10
N PHE A 298 1.26 15.26 15.16
CA PHE A 298 0.51 15.23 16.41
C PHE A 298 0.81 13.97 17.23
N LEU A 299 0.89 12.80 16.59
CA LEU A 299 1.26 11.56 17.26
C LEU A 299 2.66 11.61 17.84
N ASP A 300 3.61 12.23 17.14
CA ASP A 300 4.98 12.40 17.63
C ASP A 300 5.03 13.35 18.85
N LEU A 301 4.25 14.44 18.84
CA LEU A 301 4.09 15.32 20.01
C LEU A 301 3.48 14.60 21.23
N LEU A 302 2.57 13.64 21.01
CA LEU A 302 1.99 12.87 22.13
C LEU A 302 3.00 11.93 22.78
N GLU A 303 3.99 11.45 22.03
CA GLU A 303 5.03 10.54 22.50
C GLU A 303 6.23 11.25 23.12
N ASP A 304 6.44 12.53 22.81
CA ASP A 304 7.43 13.37 23.47
C ASP A 304 7.07 13.55 24.96
N ARG A 305 7.70 12.72 25.79
CA ARG A 305 7.59 12.77 27.25
C ARG A 305 8.53 13.79 27.86
N GLU A 306 9.60 14.18 27.15
CA GLU A 306 10.64 15.05 27.66
C GLU A 306 10.19 16.51 27.69
N SER A 307 9.36 16.94 26.74
CA SER A 307 8.77 18.28 26.74
C SER A 307 7.59 18.45 27.70
N ARG A 308 7.10 17.37 28.32
CA ARG A 308 6.02 17.48 29.31
C ARG A 308 6.59 18.17 30.56
N PRO A 309 5.96 19.26 31.06
CA PRO A 309 6.36 19.84 32.32
C PRO A 309 6.38 18.73 33.36
N SER A 310 7.55 18.48 33.95
CA SER A 310 7.70 17.53 35.06
C SER A 310 6.61 17.90 36.06
N GLY A 311 5.56 17.06 36.15
CA GLY A 311 4.35 17.41 36.90
C GLY A 311 4.82 17.93 38.25
N ARG A 312 4.53 19.21 38.54
CA ARG A 312 4.92 19.86 39.80
C ARG A 312 4.64 18.85 40.87
N GLY A 313 5.68 18.34 41.52
CA GLY A 313 5.57 17.30 42.53
C GLY A 313 4.44 17.71 43.46
N GLY A 314 3.28 17.07 43.28
CA GLY A 314 2.12 17.37 44.08
C GLY A 314 2.52 16.93 45.46
N ALA A 315 2.85 17.88 46.32
CA ALA A 315 2.92 17.66 47.74
C ALA A 315 1.61 16.96 48.10
N ARG A 316 1.70 15.67 48.42
CA ARG A 316 0.60 14.95 49.07
C ARG A 316 0.29 15.78 50.30
N ALA A 317 -0.86 16.45 50.29
CA ALA A 317 -1.43 16.94 51.53
C ALA A 317 -1.76 15.71 52.36
N GLU A 318 -0.93 15.43 53.37
CA GLU A 318 -1.28 14.52 54.44
C GLU A 318 -2.50 15.13 55.16
N LEU A 319 -3.63 14.43 55.04
CA LEU A 319 -4.81 14.59 55.90
C LEU A 319 -5.01 13.26 56.64
#